data_AF-A0A7K3RT45-F1
#
_entry.id   AF-A0A7K3RT45-F1
#
_cell.length_a   1.000
_cell.length_b   1.000
_cell.length_c   1.000
_cell.angle_alpha   90.00
_cell.angle_beta   90.00
_cell.angle_gamma   90.00
#
_symmetry.space_group_name_H-M   'P 1'
#
loop_
_entity.id
_entity.type
_entity.pdbx_description
1 polymer ?
#
loop_
_entity_poly.entity_id
_entity_poly.type
_entity_poly.pdbx_seq_one_letter_code
_entity_poly.pdbx_strand_id
1 'polypeptide(L)'
;MTSEVRTVQAGEVIRYADGIRDVYASAFSAPPWNEDPAEADVYAERLARDALRPGFTAAVATAGGTVTGFATAWITPEVFPADRSYGQVAEALGVERTRAWLCGALEVNELAVAPEAHGGGLGAALLDA
;
A
#
# COMPACT_ATOMS: atom_id res chain seq x y z
N MET A 1 -18.71 -3.42 13.54
CA MET A 1 -18.87 -4.41 12.46
C MET A 1 -17.53 -5.07 12.23
N THR A 2 -17.46 -6.39 12.06
CA THR A 2 -16.17 -7.09 11.85
C THR A 2 -15.71 -6.87 10.41
N SER A 3 -14.43 -6.52 10.22
CA SER A 3 -13.82 -6.41 8.89
C SER A 3 -13.38 -7.80 8.41
N GLU A 4 -13.65 -8.11 7.15
CA GLU A 4 -13.14 -9.30 6.45
C GLU A 4 -11.99 -8.89 5.54
N VAL A 5 -10.85 -9.56 5.67
CA VAL A 5 -9.66 -9.36 4.82
C VAL A 5 -9.69 -10.35 3.66
N ARG A 6 -9.40 -9.87 2.46
CA ARG A 6 -9.23 -10.72 1.27
C ARG A 6 -8.05 -10.24 0.43
N THR A 7 -7.31 -11.17 -0.15
CA THR A 7 -6.37 -10.87 -1.23
C THR A 7 -7.14 -10.53 -2.50
N VAL A 8 -6.62 -9.58 -3.27
CA VAL A 8 -7.25 -9.04 -4.46
C VAL A 8 -6.28 -9.15 -5.62
N GLN A 9 -6.75 -9.68 -6.75
CA GLN A 9 -5.95 -9.76 -7.96
C GLN A 9 -5.66 -8.35 -8.50
N ALA A 10 -4.51 -8.17 -9.14
CA ALA A 10 -4.04 -6.85 -9.59
C ALA A 10 -5.08 -6.07 -10.41
N GLY A 11 -5.76 -6.72 -11.38
CA GLY A 11 -6.80 -6.09 -12.19
C GLY A 11 -8.12 -5.81 -11.46
N GLU A 12 -8.29 -6.32 -10.23
CA GLU A 12 -9.52 -6.20 -9.46
C GLU A 12 -9.44 -5.14 -8.35
N VAL A 13 -8.23 -4.72 -7.97
CA VAL A 13 -8.02 -3.71 -6.91
C VAL A 13 -8.73 -2.39 -7.22
N ILE A 14 -8.86 -2.05 -8.50
CA ILE A 14 -9.51 -0.82 -8.97
C ILE A 14 -11.01 -0.80 -8.66
N ARG A 15 -11.64 -1.96 -8.44
CA ARG A 15 -13.04 -2.00 -7.97
C ARG A 15 -13.21 -1.44 -6.56
N TYR A 16 -12.12 -1.33 -5.80
CA TYR A 16 -12.09 -0.78 -4.44
C TYR A 16 -11.49 0.63 -4.39
N ALA A 17 -11.20 1.26 -5.54
CA ALA A 17 -10.44 2.51 -5.60
C ALA A 17 -11.06 3.64 -4.75
N ASP A 18 -12.38 3.83 -4.82
CA ASP A 18 -13.07 4.88 -4.05
C ASP A 18 -12.94 4.65 -2.53
N GLY A 19 -13.12 3.40 -2.08
CA GLY A 19 -12.96 3.07 -0.66
C GLY A 19 -11.51 3.13 -0.19
N ILE A 20 -10.56 2.73 -1.04
CA ILE A 20 -9.12 2.84 -0.76
C ILE A 20 -8.72 4.32 -0.65
N ARG A 21 -9.22 5.17 -1.55
CA ARG A 21 -9.04 6.62 -1.51
C ARG A 21 -9.54 7.20 -0.20
N ASP A 22 -10.75 6.84 0.24
CA ASP A 22 -11.31 7.34 1.50
C ASP A 22 -10.48 6.90 2.71
N VAL A 23 -10.04 5.63 2.74
CA VAL A 23 -9.13 5.15 3.80
C VAL A 23 -7.80 5.89 3.75
N TYR A 24 -7.21 6.07 2.57
CA TYR A 24 -5.95 6.81 2.40
C TYR A 24 -6.09 8.23 2.97
N ALA A 25 -7.11 8.97 2.54
CA ALA A 25 -7.37 10.32 3.04
C ALA A 25 -7.48 10.34 4.57
N SER A 26 -8.25 9.43 5.17
CA SER A 26 -8.43 9.40 6.62
C SER A 26 -7.16 9.02 7.39
N ALA A 27 -6.38 8.06 6.90
CA ALA A 27 -5.23 7.52 7.61
C ALA A 27 -3.99 8.42 7.50
N PHE A 28 -3.73 8.97 6.31
CA PHE A 28 -2.53 9.78 6.05
C PHE A 28 -2.71 11.27 6.36
N SER A 29 -3.94 11.75 6.56
CA SER A 29 -4.16 13.11 7.08
C SER A 29 -3.77 13.27 8.56
N ALA A 30 -3.58 12.17 9.27
CA ALA A 30 -3.15 12.17 10.67
C ALA A 30 -1.61 12.14 10.78
N PRO A 31 -1.03 12.50 11.94
CA PRO A 31 0.38 12.29 12.21
C PRO A 31 0.80 10.82 12.01
N PRO A 32 2.03 10.55 11.54
CA PRO A 32 3.11 11.52 11.31
C PRO A 32 3.04 12.25 9.96
N TRP A 33 2.20 11.79 9.03
CA TRP A 33 2.21 12.24 7.65
C TRP A 33 1.58 13.62 7.48
N ASN A 34 0.41 13.85 8.08
CA ASN A 34 -0.33 15.11 7.96
C ASN A 34 -0.52 15.54 6.49
N GLU A 35 -0.78 14.58 5.60
CA GLU A 35 -1.02 14.86 4.19
C GLU A 35 -2.33 15.63 3.99
N ASP A 36 -2.40 16.41 2.91
CA ASP A 36 -3.66 16.99 2.48
C ASP A 36 -4.58 15.84 2.01
N PRO A 37 -5.85 15.75 2.48
CA PRO A 37 -6.80 14.77 1.96
C PRO A 37 -6.91 14.72 0.44
N ALA A 38 -6.61 15.82 -0.27
CA ALA A 38 -6.58 15.86 -1.73
C ALA A 38 -5.51 14.96 -2.36
N GLU A 39 -4.44 14.60 -1.63
CA GLU A 39 -3.42 13.64 -2.10
C GLU A 39 -4.01 12.24 -2.30
N ALA A 40 -5.17 11.92 -1.70
CA ALA A 40 -5.85 10.66 -1.93
C ALA A 40 -6.33 10.50 -3.39
N ASP A 41 -6.69 11.59 -4.07
CA ASP A 41 -7.04 11.55 -5.51
C ASP A 41 -5.80 11.17 -6.35
N VAL A 42 -4.65 11.78 -6.03
CA VAL A 42 -3.37 11.48 -6.66
C VAL A 42 -2.97 10.03 -6.43
N TYR A 43 -3.17 9.53 -5.21
CA TYR A 43 -2.93 8.14 -4.87
C TYR A 43 -3.83 7.18 -5.66
N ALA A 44 -5.13 7.46 -5.77
CA ALA A 44 -6.07 6.61 -6.51
C ALA A 44 -5.69 6.50 -8.01
N GLU A 45 -5.27 7.60 -8.63
CA GLU A 45 -4.76 7.59 -10.01
C GLU A 45 -3.45 6.80 -10.12
N ARG A 46 -2.56 6.92 -9.12
CA ARG A 46 -1.30 6.18 -9.05
C ARG A 46 -1.53 4.69 -8.88
N LEU A 47 -2.51 4.28 -8.08
CA LEU A 47 -2.86 2.89 -7.83
C LEU A 47 -3.16 2.12 -9.13
N ALA A 48 -3.87 2.75 -10.08
CA ALA A 48 -4.15 2.15 -11.39
C ALA A 48 -2.87 1.84 -12.18
N ARG A 49 -1.83 2.67 -12.06
CA ARG A 49 -0.53 2.43 -12.69
C ARG A 49 0.28 1.40 -11.93
N ASP A 50 0.30 1.49 -10.60
CA ASP A 50 1.05 0.56 -9.75
C ASP A 50 0.48 -0.86 -9.82
N ALA A 51 -0.84 -1.02 -10.03
CA ALA A 51 -1.48 -2.31 -10.27
C ALA A 51 -1.02 -3.01 -11.56
N LEU A 52 -0.37 -2.31 -12.49
CA LEU A 52 0.22 -2.90 -13.70
C LEU A 52 1.66 -3.37 -13.48
N ARG A 53 2.25 -3.15 -12.30
CA ARG A 53 3.61 -3.58 -11.99
C ARG A 53 3.69 -5.11 -11.94
N PRO A 54 4.76 -5.72 -12.50
CA PRO A 54 5.03 -7.13 -12.30
C PRO A 54 5.07 -7.50 -10.82
N GLY A 55 4.36 -8.57 -10.45
CA GLY A 55 4.31 -9.04 -9.07
C GLY A 55 3.47 -8.18 -8.12
N PHE A 56 2.67 -7.24 -8.63
CA PHE A 56 1.72 -6.49 -7.80
C PHE A 56 0.73 -7.44 -7.11
N THR A 57 0.53 -7.22 -5.81
CA THR A 57 -0.48 -7.88 -4.99
C THR A 57 -1.13 -6.85 -4.06
N ALA A 58 -2.37 -7.11 -3.68
CA ALA A 58 -3.10 -6.27 -2.75
C ALA A 58 -3.97 -7.10 -1.81
N ALA A 59 -4.20 -6.57 -0.61
CA ALA A 59 -5.21 -7.04 0.32
C ALA A 59 -6.16 -5.90 0.65
N VAL A 60 -7.45 -6.20 0.77
CA VAL A 60 -8.49 -5.22 1.13
C VAL A 60 -9.31 -5.77 2.28
N ALA A 61 -9.52 -4.93 3.30
CA ALA A 61 -10.43 -5.18 4.40
C ALA A 61 -11.77 -4.48 4.13
N THR A 62 -12.87 -5.20 4.30
CA THR A 62 -14.22 -4.65 4.13
C THR A 62 -15.11 -4.95 5.33
N ALA A 63 -15.90 -3.99 5.78
CA ALA A 63 -16.97 -4.17 6.76
C ALA A 63 -18.30 -3.67 6.20
N GLY A 64 -19.27 -4.57 6.00
CA GLY A 64 -20.57 -4.20 5.42
C GLY A 64 -20.48 -3.64 4.00
N GLY A 65 -19.46 -4.02 3.23
CA GLY A 65 -19.19 -3.51 1.89
C GLY A 65 -18.31 -2.25 1.83
N THR A 66 -18.10 -1.56 2.96
CA THR A 66 -17.20 -0.40 3.05
C THR A 66 -15.76 -0.85 3.26
N VAL A 67 -14.81 -0.27 2.54
CA VAL A 67 -13.37 -0.51 2.77
C VAL A 67 -12.95 0.10 4.10
N THR A 68 -12.30 -0.69 4.95
CA THR A 68 -11.81 -0.28 6.27
C THR A 68 -10.29 -0.32 6.40
N GLY A 69 -9.61 -0.88 5.39
CA GLY A 69 -8.16 -0.94 5.32
C GLY A 69 -7.71 -1.61 4.03
N PHE A 70 -6.45 -1.40 3.67
CA PHE A 70 -5.84 -2.03 2.51
C PHE A 70 -4.32 -2.14 2.69
N ALA A 71 -3.73 -3.05 1.92
CA ALA A 71 -2.30 -3.16 1.72
C ALA A 71 -2.01 -3.34 0.23
N THR A 72 -0.92 -2.74 -0.26
CA THR A 72 -0.41 -2.96 -1.61
C THR A 72 1.07 -3.29 -1.55
N ALA A 73 1.48 -4.22 -2.40
CA ALA A 73 2.86 -4.64 -2.49
C ALA A 73 3.22 -5.01 -3.92
N TRP A 74 4.51 -5.04 -4.23
CA TRP A 74 5.03 -5.60 -5.48
C TRP A 74 6.43 -6.16 -5.30
N ILE A 75 6.84 -6.99 -6.25
CA ILE A 75 8.23 -7.42 -6.35
C ILE A 75 9.05 -6.30 -6.97
N THR A 76 10.07 -5.84 -6.26
CA THR A 76 11.01 -4.84 -6.78
C THR A 76 11.82 -5.43 -7.93
N PRO A 77 12.16 -4.63 -8.95
CA PRO A 77 12.92 -5.11 -10.09
C PRO A 77 14.36 -5.48 -9.73
N GLU A 78 15.01 -6.25 -10.62
CA GLU A 78 16.43 -6.61 -10.50
C GLU A 78 17.34 -5.38 -10.47
N VAL A 79 17.04 -4.38 -11.31
CA VAL A 79 17.69 -3.07 -11.25
C VAL A 79 16.87 -2.18 -10.32
N PHE A 80 17.38 -1.94 -9.12
CA PHE A 80 16.67 -1.16 -8.12
C PHE A 80 16.38 0.26 -8.64
N PRO A 81 15.14 0.75 -8.50
CA PRO A 81 14.74 2.07 -9.00
C PRO A 81 15.46 3.20 -8.27
N ALA A 82 15.47 4.38 -8.89
CA ALA A 82 16.08 5.59 -8.33
C ALA A 82 15.06 6.73 -8.10
N ASP A 83 13.81 6.55 -8.54
CA ASP A 83 12.72 7.50 -8.32
C ASP A 83 12.14 7.37 -6.90
N ARG A 84 11.15 8.20 -6.56
CA ARG A 84 10.53 8.25 -5.22
C ARG A 84 11.61 8.32 -4.11
N SER A 85 11.43 7.55 -3.05
CA SER A 85 12.39 7.40 -1.95
C SER A 85 13.49 6.36 -2.25
N TYR A 86 13.41 5.60 -3.35
CA TYR A 86 14.30 4.47 -3.61
C TYR A 86 15.77 4.88 -3.71
N GLY A 87 16.06 5.99 -4.40
CA GLY A 87 17.43 6.48 -4.53
C GLY A 87 18.07 6.80 -3.17
N GLN A 88 17.31 7.42 -2.26
CA GLN A 88 17.77 7.76 -0.92
C GLN A 88 18.03 6.50 -0.07
N VAL A 89 17.14 5.51 -0.16
CA VAL A 89 17.30 4.22 0.54
C VAL A 89 18.51 3.46 -0.01
N ALA A 90 18.68 3.42 -1.33
CA ALA A 90 19.80 2.74 -1.97
C ALA A 90 21.15 3.40 -1.62
N GLU A 91 21.19 4.73 -1.56
CA GLU A 91 22.36 5.48 -1.11
C GLU A 91 22.71 5.15 0.35
N ALA A 92 21.73 5.17 1.25
CA ALA A 92 21.92 4.88 2.67
C ALA A 92 22.39 3.43 2.93
N LEU A 93 21.92 2.47 2.13
CA LEU A 93 22.30 1.06 2.26
C LEU A 93 23.60 0.71 1.55
N GLY A 94 23.94 1.46 0.48
CA GLY A 94 25.01 1.12 -0.44
C GLY A 94 24.64 -0.01 -1.40
N VAL A 95 25.43 -0.16 -2.46
CA VAL A 95 25.12 -1.06 -3.60
C VAL A 95 24.95 -2.53 -3.19
N GLU A 96 25.81 -3.05 -2.32
CA GLU A 96 25.80 -4.46 -1.94
C GLU A 96 24.55 -4.83 -1.14
N ARG A 97 24.16 -4.02 -0.16
CA ARG A 97 22.95 -4.26 0.64
C ARG A 97 21.67 -4.00 -0.15
N THR A 98 21.67 -2.99 -1.02
CA THR A 98 20.55 -2.74 -1.93
C THR A 98 20.29 -3.95 -2.81
N ARG A 99 21.34 -4.51 -3.44
CA ARG A 99 21.22 -5.72 -4.24
C ARG A 99 20.76 -6.92 -3.41
N ALA A 100 21.37 -7.13 -2.24
CA ALA A 100 21.10 -8.33 -1.43
C ALA A 100 19.72 -8.32 -0.76
N TRP A 101 19.19 -7.15 -0.40
CA TRP A 101 17.98 -7.05 0.43
C TRP A 101 16.78 -6.50 -0.33
N LEU A 102 17.00 -5.63 -1.32
CA LEU A 102 15.93 -4.86 -1.94
C LEU A 102 15.68 -5.18 -3.41
N CYS A 103 16.59 -5.85 -4.13
CA CYS A 103 16.33 -6.31 -5.50
C CYS A 103 15.58 -7.64 -5.50
N GLY A 104 14.44 -7.73 -6.18
CA GLY A 104 13.60 -8.94 -6.21
C GLY A 104 12.86 -9.22 -4.90
N ALA A 105 12.81 -8.26 -3.98
CA ALA A 105 12.13 -8.36 -2.71
C ALA A 105 10.65 -8.00 -2.84
N LEU A 106 9.81 -8.51 -1.94
CA LEU A 106 8.44 -8.02 -1.79
C LEU A 106 8.47 -6.71 -0.99
N GLU A 107 8.16 -5.61 -1.67
CA GLU A 107 8.00 -4.31 -1.05
C GLU A 107 6.53 -4.06 -0.74
N VAL A 108 6.22 -3.81 0.53
CA VAL A 108 4.91 -3.25 0.92
C VAL A 108 4.99 -1.74 0.70
N ASN A 109 4.29 -1.25 -0.33
CA ASN A 109 4.30 0.17 -0.66
C ASN A 109 3.29 0.96 0.19
N GLU A 110 2.08 0.43 0.38
CA GLU A 110 1.10 1.03 1.29
C GLU A 110 0.53 -0.01 2.25
N LEU A 111 0.29 0.40 3.49
CA LEU A 111 -0.53 -0.31 4.46
C LEU A 111 -1.29 0.73 5.29
N ALA A 112 -2.62 0.75 5.14
CA ALA A 112 -3.46 1.73 5.82
C ALA A 112 -4.71 1.06 6.40
N VAL A 113 -5.13 1.57 7.56
CA VAL A 113 -6.36 1.19 8.23
C VAL A 113 -7.10 2.46 8.59
N ALA A 114 -8.40 2.52 8.32
CA ALA A 114 -9.25 3.63 8.72
C ALA A 114 -9.16 3.82 10.26
N PRO A 115 -9.06 5.06 10.77
CA PRO A 115 -8.90 5.32 12.21
C PRO A 115 -9.92 4.60 13.10
N GLU A 116 -11.16 4.47 12.64
CA GLU A 116 -12.25 3.82 13.36
C GLU A 116 -12.10 2.30 13.48
N ALA A 117 -11.21 1.69 12.68
CA ALA A 117 -10.91 0.27 12.66
C ALA A 117 -9.57 -0.09 13.35
N HIS A 118 -8.92 0.87 14.01
CA HIS A 118 -7.68 0.65 14.75
C HIS A 118 -7.89 -0.20 16.02
N GLY A 119 -6.78 -0.73 16.58
CA GLY A 119 -6.78 -1.46 17.86
C GLY A 119 -7.27 -2.91 17.80
N GLY A 120 -7.80 -3.37 16.66
CA GLY A 120 -8.31 -4.74 16.48
C GLY A 120 -7.38 -5.72 15.75
N GLY A 121 -6.13 -5.35 15.47
CA GLY A 121 -5.18 -6.20 14.74
C GLY A 121 -5.37 -6.23 13.21
N LEU A 122 -6.24 -5.38 12.65
CA LEU A 122 -6.55 -5.39 11.21
C LEU A 122 -5.33 -5.10 10.32
N GLY A 123 -4.42 -4.22 10.75
CA GLY A 123 -3.19 -3.94 10.01
C GLY A 123 -2.26 -5.16 9.91
N ALA A 124 -2.18 -5.97 10.97
CA ALA A 124 -1.42 -7.23 10.94
C ALA A 124 -2.09 -8.25 10.01
N ALA A 125 -3.42 -8.38 10.09
CA ALA A 125 -4.17 -9.27 9.20
C ALA A 125 -4.05 -8.89 7.71
N LEU A 126 -3.94 -7.59 7.40
CA LEU A 126 -3.68 -7.10 6.05
C LEU A 126 -2.26 -7.39 5.58
N LEU A 127 -1.27 -7.33 6.48
CA LEU A 127 0.13 -7.62 6.17
C LEU A 127 0.39 -9.12 5.96
N ASP A 128 -0.32 -9.97 6.69
CA ASP A 128 -0.19 -11.44 6.60
C ASP A 128 -0.85 -12.03 5.34
N ALA A 129 -1.80 -11.31 4.72
CA ALA A 129 -2.61 -11.77 3.59
C ALA A 129 -1.87 -11.71 2.25
#